data_AF-A0A1V6GAA4-F1
#
_entry.id   AF-A0A1V6GAA4-F1
#
_cell.length_a   1.000
_cell.length_b   1.000
_cell.length_c   1.000
_cell.angle_alpha   90.00
_cell.angle_beta   90.00
_cell.angle_gamma   90.00
#
_symmetry.space_group_name_H-M   'P 1'
#
loop_
_entity.id
_entity.type
_entity.pdbx_description
1 polymer ?
#
loop_
_entity_poly.entity_id
_entity_poly.type
_entity_poly.pdbx_seq_one_letter_code
_entity_poly.pdbx_strand_id
1 'polypeptide(L)'
;MARIIRQTVQDNLGKEAGLAVIGRAFLVSGILAALVGTGFAIWLGEFVWIFGGIFFLIFCVAMHVLFGALSEVVVLLKRLCGLPCSIPVSGTASGVIFLCSECGTMVYESSEKCPKCKETLDPAEEGSGALFGSDKDISNEKGEVQ
;
A
#
# COMPACT_ATOMS: atom_id res chain seq x y z
N MET A 1 23.74 11.25 26.19
CA MET A 1 22.31 11.55 25.93
C MET A 1 22.03 11.08 24.52
N ALA A 2 21.28 9.99 24.41
CA ALA A 2 20.98 9.37 23.12
C ALA A 2 19.74 10.03 22.52
N ARG A 3 19.75 10.27 21.20
CA ARG A 3 18.60 10.82 20.49
C ARG A 3 17.79 9.71 19.83
N ILE A 4 16.48 9.89 19.82
CA ILE A 4 15.57 9.03 19.07
C ILE A 4 15.55 9.48 17.62
N ILE A 5 16.01 8.61 16.71
CA ILE A 5 15.99 8.87 15.27
C ILE A 5 14.69 8.30 14.71
N ARG A 6 13.83 9.17 14.16
CA ARG A 6 12.67 8.75 13.34
C ARG A 6 13.19 8.42 11.94
N GLN A 7 13.24 7.15 11.58
CA GLN A 7 13.49 6.76 10.20
C GLN A 7 12.18 6.37 9.53
N THR A 8 11.71 7.22 8.64
CA THR A 8 10.71 6.86 7.64
C THR A 8 11.44 6.15 6.51
N VAL A 9 11.54 4.81 6.58
CA VAL A 9 12.15 4.05 5.50
C VAL A 9 11.18 4.08 4.31
N GLN A 10 11.47 4.97 3.35
CA GLN A 10 10.73 5.09 2.09
C GLN A 10 11.23 3.99 1.15
N ASP A 11 10.59 2.83 1.25
CA ASP A 11 11.13 1.58 0.70
C ASP A 11 10.34 1.13 -0.54
N ASN A 12 10.18 2.06 -1.48
CA ASN A 12 9.48 1.85 -2.76
C ASN A 12 10.34 1.13 -3.82
N LEU A 13 11.57 0.71 -3.48
CA LEU A 13 12.60 0.23 -4.41
C LEU A 13 12.85 -1.28 -4.36
N GLY A 14 12.13 -2.03 -3.52
CA GLY A 14 12.25 -3.49 -3.48
C GLY A 14 11.59 -4.17 -4.68
N LYS A 15 12.18 -5.28 -5.14
CA LYS A 15 11.63 -6.22 -6.16
C LYS A 15 10.18 -6.66 -5.86
N GLU A 16 9.80 -6.58 -4.60
CA GLU A 16 8.47 -6.84 -4.04
C GLU A 16 7.40 -5.82 -4.52
N ALA A 17 7.77 -4.54 -4.70
CA ALA A 17 6.87 -3.51 -5.21
C ALA A 17 6.50 -3.77 -6.69
N GLY A 18 7.34 -4.55 -7.38
CA GLY A 18 7.11 -4.98 -8.76
C GLY A 18 5.81 -5.77 -8.91
N LEU A 19 5.43 -6.64 -7.97
CA LEU A 19 4.19 -7.43 -8.09
C LEU A 19 2.94 -6.55 -8.00
N ALA A 20 2.93 -5.56 -7.10
CA ALA A 20 1.83 -4.63 -6.99
C ALA A 20 1.70 -3.73 -8.23
N VAL A 21 2.83 -3.29 -8.79
CA VAL A 21 2.87 -2.51 -10.04
C VAL A 21 2.38 -3.34 -11.23
N ILE A 22 2.83 -4.60 -11.34
CA ILE A 22 2.38 -5.53 -12.38
C ILE A 22 0.86 -5.76 -12.26
N GLY A 23 0.34 -5.96 -11.04
CA GLY A 23 -1.09 -6.08 -10.81
C GLY A 23 -1.86 -4.86 -11.33
N ARG A 24 -1.40 -3.64 -11.03
CA ARG A 24 -2.04 -2.40 -11.54
C ARG A 24 -1.98 -2.31 -13.07
N ALA A 25 -0.88 -2.73 -13.67
CA ALA A 25 -0.74 -2.77 -15.13
C ALA A 25 -1.76 -3.70 -15.78
N PHE A 26 -2.03 -4.88 -15.20
CA PHE A 26 -3.06 -5.79 -15.68
C PHE A 26 -4.46 -5.14 -15.65
N LEU A 27 -4.81 -4.44 -14.57
CA LEU A 27 -6.10 -3.76 -14.47
C LEU A 27 -6.25 -2.69 -15.56
N VAL A 28 -5.23 -1.86 -15.77
CA VAL A 28 -5.21 -0.84 -16.83
C VAL A 28 -5.34 -1.49 -18.21
N SER A 29 -4.62 -2.58 -18.45
CA SER A 29 -4.69 -3.32 -19.72
C SER A 29 -6.08 -3.91 -20.01
N GLY A 30 -6.77 -4.40 -18.97
CA GLY A 30 -8.12 -4.93 -19.07
C GLY A 30 -9.16 -3.86 -19.40
N ILE A 31 -9.04 -2.68 -18.77
CA ILE A 31 -9.90 -1.52 -19.09
C ILE A 31 -9.69 -1.08 -20.54
N LEU A 32 -8.44 -0.94 -20.97
CA LEU A 32 -8.11 -0.56 -22.35
C LEU A 32 -8.67 -1.55 -23.36
N ALA A 33 -8.51 -2.85 -23.11
CA ALA A 33 -9.04 -3.90 -23.97
C ALA A 33 -10.58 -3.87 -24.04
N ALA A 34 -11.27 -3.60 -22.92
CA ALA A 34 -12.72 -3.45 -22.91
C ALA A 34 -13.17 -2.25 -23.77
N LEU A 35 -12.51 -1.09 -23.63
CA LEU A 35 -12.83 0.11 -24.43
C LEU A 35 -12.59 -0.13 -25.92
N VAL A 36 -11.47 -0.77 -26.27
CA VAL A 36 -11.16 -1.14 -27.66
C VAL A 36 -12.19 -2.13 -28.20
N GLY A 37 -12.57 -3.14 -27.43
CA GLY A 37 -13.61 -4.11 -27.80
C GLY A 37 -14.96 -3.44 -28.07
N THR A 38 -15.37 -2.48 -27.24
CA THR A 38 -16.59 -1.70 -27.48
C THR A 38 -16.49 -0.86 -28.76
N GLY A 39 -15.35 -0.22 -29.02
CA GLY A 39 -15.12 0.54 -30.25
C GLY A 39 -15.22 -0.34 -31.51
N PHE A 40 -14.61 -1.53 -31.47
CA PHE A 40 -14.70 -2.50 -32.55
C PHE A 40 -16.12 -3.03 -32.78
N ALA A 41 -16.87 -3.28 -31.70
CA ALA A 41 -18.26 -3.70 -31.81
C ALA A 41 -19.14 -2.65 -32.51
N ILE A 42 -18.91 -1.36 -32.21
CA ILE A 42 -19.62 -0.26 -32.89
C ILE A 42 -19.22 -0.18 -34.37
N TRP A 43 -17.95 -0.38 -34.68
CA TRP A 43 -17.46 -0.24 -36.06
C TRP A 43 -17.87 -1.40 -36.98
N LEU A 44 -17.81 -2.63 -36.47
CA LEU A 44 -18.11 -3.85 -37.24
C LEU A 44 -19.59 -4.28 -37.12
N GLY A 45 -20.33 -3.73 -36.16
CA GLY A 45 -21.72 -4.12 -35.88
C GLY A 45 -21.87 -5.49 -35.21
N GLU A 46 -20.76 -6.13 -34.82
CA GLU A 46 -20.75 -7.46 -34.23
C GLU A 46 -20.61 -7.40 -32.71
N PHE A 47 -21.63 -7.88 -32.00
CA PHE A 47 -21.67 -7.91 -30.53
C PHE A 47 -20.66 -8.89 -29.90
N VAL A 48 -20.07 -9.80 -30.68
CA VAL A 48 -19.06 -10.77 -30.21
C VAL A 48 -17.85 -10.06 -29.57
N TRP A 49 -17.45 -8.91 -30.11
CA TRP A 49 -16.34 -8.10 -29.59
C TRP A 49 -16.60 -7.53 -28.19
N ILE A 50 -17.86 -7.29 -27.84
CA ILE A 50 -18.25 -6.83 -26.49
C ILE A 50 -18.01 -7.95 -25.48
N PHE A 51 -18.46 -9.16 -25.78
CA PHE A 51 -18.25 -10.31 -24.90
C PHE A 51 -16.76 -10.64 -24.75
N GLY A 52 -15.98 -10.54 -25.82
CA GLY A 52 -14.52 -10.70 -25.78
C GLY A 52 -13.84 -9.67 -24.87
N GLY A 53 -14.20 -8.39 -25.01
CA GLY A 53 -13.67 -7.31 -24.17
C GLY A 53 -14.03 -7.47 -22.69
N ILE A 54 -15.28 -7.83 -22.39
CA ILE A 54 -15.74 -8.07 -21.00
C ILE A 54 -15.04 -9.27 -20.40
N PHE A 55 -14.93 -10.39 -21.12
CA PHE A 55 -14.24 -11.59 -20.64
C PHE A 55 -12.77 -11.29 -20.31
N PHE A 56 -12.10 -10.52 -21.18
CA PHE A 56 -10.72 -10.12 -20.95
C PHE A 56 -10.56 -9.18 -19.74
N LEU A 57 -11.48 -8.23 -19.55
CA LEU A 57 -11.52 -7.39 -18.36
C LEU A 57 -11.61 -8.25 -17.09
N ILE A 58 -12.57 -9.18 -17.05
CA ILE A 58 -12.78 -10.07 -15.89
C ILE A 58 -11.49 -10.85 -15.58
N PHE A 59 -10.83 -11.40 -16.62
CA PHE A 59 -9.57 -12.11 -16.45
C PHE A 59 -8.45 -11.23 -15.89
N CYS A 60 -8.29 -10.01 -16.40
CA CYS A 60 -7.31 -9.04 -15.91
C CYS A 60 -7.57 -8.61 -14.47
N VAL A 61 -8.84 -8.44 -14.08
CA VAL A 61 -9.23 -8.13 -12.69
C VAL A 61 -8.90 -9.31 -11.77
N ALA A 62 -9.20 -10.54 -12.19
CA ALA A 62 -8.83 -11.73 -11.41
C ALA A 62 -7.31 -11.81 -11.20
N MET A 63 -6.51 -11.54 -12.24
CA MET A 63 -5.05 -11.49 -12.14
C MET A 63 -4.58 -10.34 -11.25
N HIS A 64 -5.20 -9.16 -11.32
CA HIS A 64 -4.88 -8.04 -10.43
C HIS A 64 -5.01 -8.44 -8.95
N VAL A 65 -6.13 -9.08 -8.59
CA VAL A 65 -6.37 -9.57 -7.22
C VAL A 65 -5.37 -10.67 -6.85
N LEU A 66 -5.10 -11.61 -7.77
CA LEU A 66 -4.14 -12.69 -7.54
C LEU A 66 -2.73 -12.15 -7.27
N PHE A 67 -2.23 -11.23 -8.11
CA PHE A 67 -0.92 -10.61 -7.90
C PHE A 67 -0.87 -9.77 -6.62
N GLY A 68 -1.96 -9.11 -6.26
CA GLY A 68 -2.11 -8.43 -4.96
C GLY A 68 -1.92 -9.42 -3.80
N ALA A 69 -2.69 -10.50 -3.78
CA ALA A 69 -2.60 -11.52 -2.74
C ALA A 69 -1.21 -12.20 -2.70
N LEU A 70 -0.63 -12.51 -3.85
CA LEU A 70 0.72 -13.08 -3.93
C LEU A 70 1.78 -12.15 -3.35
N SER A 71 1.68 -10.84 -3.58
CA SER A 71 2.61 -9.87 -3.01
C SER A 71 2.55 -9.87 -1.48
N GLU A 72 1.37 -9.98 -0.88
CA GLU A 72 1.20 -10.08 0.57
C GLU A 72 1.78 -11.39 1.13
N VAL A 73 1.52 -12.51 0.46
CA VAL A 73 2.03 -13.82 0.86
C VAL A 73 3.56 -13.86 0.86
N VAL A 74 4.21 -13.29 -0.16
CA VAL A 74 5.68 -13.22 -0.22
C VAL A 74 6.24 -12.38 0.92
N VAL A 75 5.61 -11.25 1.25
CA VAL A 75 6.02 -10.40 2.38
C VAL A 75 5.87 -11.15 3.70
N LEU A 76 4.77 -11.89 3.90
CA LEU A 76 4.56 -12.72 5.09
C LEU A 76 5.62 -13.84 5.19
N LEU A 77 5.94 -14.50 4.07
CA LEU A 77 6.96 -15.55 4.04
C LEU A 77 8.33 -15.01 4.43
N LYS A 78 8.72 -13.83 3.91
CA LYS A 78 9.99 -13.20 4.26
C LYS A 78 10.06 -12.78 5.72
N ARG A 79 8.95 -12.30 6.30
CA ARG A 79 8.87 -12.01 7.75
C ARG A 79 9.08 -13.26 8.59
N LEU A 80 8.48 -14.39 8.21
CA LEU A 80 8.69 -15.68 8.89
C LEU A 80 10.15 -16.14 8.84
N CYS A 81 10.87 -15.83 7.75
CA CYS A 81 12.29 -16.14 7.61
C CYS A 81 13.23 -15.14 8.33
N GLY A 82 12.70 -14.08 8.96
CA GLY A 82 13.51 -13.06 9.64
C GLY A 82 14.31 -12.16 8.69
N LEU A 83 13.96 -12.13 7.39
CA LEU A 83 14.60 -11.22 6.45
C LEU A 83 14.03 -9.80 6.60
N PRO A 84 14.87 -8.75 6.46
CA PRO A 84 14.38 -7.39 6.45
C PRO A 84 13.36 -7.20 5.31
N CYS A 85 12.14 -6.81 5.68
CA CYS A 85 11.04 -6.58 4.76
C CYS A 85 10.70 -5.10 4.72
N SER A 86 10.67 -4.57 3.50
CA SER A 86 10.54 -3.15 3.19
C SER A 86 9.10 -2.71 2.92
N ILE A 87 8.18 -3.65 2.67
CA ILE A 87 6.81 -3.34 2.24
C ILE A 87 5.80 -3.54 3.38
N PRO A 88 4.89 -2.58 3.62
CA PRO A 88 3.77 -2.77 4.53
C PRO A 88 2.80 -3.82 3.96
N VAL A 89 2.41 -4.77 4.79
CA VAL A 89 1.30 -5.69 4.48
C VAL A 89 0.00 -4.89 4.59
N SER A 90 -0.99 -5.13 3.73
CA SER A 90 -2.33 -4.54 3.89
C SER A 90 -2.80 -4.68 5.34
N GLY A 91 -3.21 -3.57 5.95
CA GLY A 91 -3.65 -3.52 7.35
C GLY A 91 -2.53 -3.27 8.38
N THR A 92 -1.25 -3.35 8.00
CA THR A 92 -0.15 -2.80 8.81
C THR A 92 0.11 -1.37 8.36
N ALA A 93 -0.61 -0.42 8.96
CA ALA A 93 -0.35 1.00 8.74
C ALA A 93 1.14 1.29 8.95
N SER A 94 1.71 2.13 8.08
CA SER A 94 3.09 2.59 8.16
C SER A 94 3.41 3.02 9.60
N GLY A 95 4.17 2.19 10.31
CA GLY A 95 4.60 2.47 11.67
C GLY A 95 5.89 3.26 11.63
N VAL A 96 5.94 4.37 12.37
CA VAL A 96 7.19 5.08 12.60
C VAL A 96 8.03 4.20 13.54
N ILE A 97 9.21 3.76 13.10
CA ILE A 97 10.15 3.06 13.97
C ILE A 97 11.10 4.09 14.61
N PHE A 98 11.28 3.95 15.92
CA PHE A 98 12.15 4.81 16.71
C PHE A 98 13.42 4.03 17.04
N LEU A 99 14.58 4.58 16.66
CA LEU A 99 15.89 3.94 16.84
C LEU A 99 16.74 4.77 17.81
N CYS A 100 17.48 4.10 18.67
CA CYS A 100 18.48 4.74 19.52
C CYS A 100 19.72 5.14 18.69
N SER A 101 20.14 6.41 18.75
CA SER A 101 21.30 6.93 18.01
C SER A 101 22.62 6.24 18.34
N GLU A 102 22.78 5.75 19.57
CA GLU A 102 24.05 5.18 20.06
C GLU A 102 24.22 3.71 19.68
N CYS A 103 23.16 2.90 19.81
CA CYS A 103 23.26 1.45 19.66
C CYS A 103 22.37 0.85 18.57
N GLY A 104 21.60 1.69 17.86
CA GLY A 104 20.71 1.26 16.76
C GLY A 104 19.56 0.36 17.18
N THR A 105 19.29 0.22 18.48
CA THR A 105 18.21 -0.65 18.98
C THR A 105 16.87 0.03 18.82
N MET A 106 15.86 -0.73 18.43
CA MET A 106 14.48 -0.28 18.35
C MET A 106 13.96 0.03 19.76
N VAL A 107 13.44 1.24 19.94
CA VAL A 107 12.92 1.77 21.20
C VAL A 107 11.50 2.27 20.99
N TYR A 108 10.71 2.39 22.06
CA TYR A 108 9.39 3.03 21.98
C TYR A 108 9.55 4.55 22.13
N GLU A 109 8.64 5.33 21.54
CA GLU A 109 8.64 6.80 21.62
C GLU A 109 8.62 7.32 23.06
N SER A 110 7.93 6.60 23.96
CA SER A 110 7.81 6.93 25.38
C SER A 110 8.93 6.37 26.27
N SER A 111 9.94 5.71 25.71
CA SER A 111 11.02 5.11 26.51
C SER A 111 12.05 6.16 26.93
N GLU A 112 12.19 6.39 28.23
CA GLU A 112 13.21 7.30 28.80
C GLU A 112 14.63 6.71 28.74
N LYS A 113 14.76 5.39 28.61
CA LYS A 113 16.06 4.68 28.60
C LYS A 113 16.09 3.62 27.51
N CYS A 114 17.25 3.50 26.86
CA CYS A 114 17.46 2.42 25.92
C CYS A 114 17.61 1.07 26.65
N PRO A 115 16.90 0.00 26.27
CA PRO A 115 17.02 -1.30 26.92
C PRO A 115 18.39 -1.97 26.72
N LYS A 116 19.15 -1.57 25.69
CA LYS A 116 20.45 -2.16 25.36
C LYS A 116 21.63 -1.38 25.92
N CYS A 117 21.75 -0.09 25.60
CA CYS A 117 22.87 0.73 26.09
C CYS A 117 22.59 1.38 27.46
N LYS A 118 21.37 1.28 28.00
CA LYS A 118 20.92 1.89 29.26
C LYS A 118 21.01 3.41 29.33
N GLU A 119 21.33 4.04 28.21
CA GLU A 119 21.48 5.48 28.12
C GLU A 119 20.12 6.17 28.10
N THR A 120 20.05 7.35 28.71
CA THR A 120 18.85 8.19 28.71
C THR A 120 18.58 8.71 27.31
N LEU A 121 17.33 8.52 26.87
CA LEU A 121 16.82 8.95 25.57
C LEU A 121 16.12 10.29 25.73
N ASP A 122 16.49 11.26 24.91
CA ASP A 122 15.69 12.49 24.78
C ASP A 122 14.44 12.20 23.94
N PRO A 123 13.23 12.60 24.38
CA PRO A 123 12.02 12.44 23.59
C PRO A 123 12.16 13.22 22.28
N ALA A 124 11.81 12.57 21.16
CA ALA A 124 11.89 13.19 19.85
C ALA A 124 10.95 14.40 19.81
N GLU A 125 11.50 15.62 19.68
CA GLU A 125 10.72 16.85 19.56
C GLU A 125 9.56 16.68 18.56
N GLU A 126 8.36 17.01 19.02
CA GLU A 126 7.13 16.97 18.25
C GLU A 126 7.17 18.02 17.14
N GLY A 127 7.66 17.63 15.97
CA GLY A 127 7.38 18.32 14.72
C GLY A 127 5.93 18.07 14.29
N SER A 128 5.02 18.87 14.84
CA SER A 128 3.62 19.01 14.42
C SER A 128 3.48 19.13 12.90
N GLY A 129 2.62 18.28 12.30
CA GLY A 129 2.28 18.42 10.88
C GLY A 129 1.62 17.22 10.17
N ALA A 130 0.86 16.35 10.84
CA ALA A 130 -0.04 15.41 10.15
C ALA A 130 -1.35 15.31 10.94
N LEU A 131 -2.22 16.27 10.68
CA LEU A 131 -3.57 16.38 11.20
C LEU A 131 -4.39 15.20 10.68
N PHE A 132 -4.62 14.20 11.54
CA PHE A 132 -5.73 13.29 11.40
C PHE A 132 -7.03 14.09 11.53
N GLY A 133 -7.77 14.21 10.42
CA GLY A 133 -9.17 14.63 10.41
C GLY A 133 -10.05 13.39 10.29
N SER A 134 -10.74 13.08 11.38
CA SER A 134 -11.60 11.92 11.60
C SER A 134 -12.76 11.78 10.61
N ASP A 135 -13.21 10.52 10.49
CA ASP A 135 -14.55 10.11 10.10
C ASP A 135 -15.65 11.13 10.40
N LYS A 136 -16.45 11.42 9.37
CA LYS A 136 -17.87 11.72 9.52
C LYS A 136 -18.65 10.98 8.44
N ASP A 137 -19.20 9.84 8.85
CA ASP A 137 -20.56 9.48 8.45
C ASP A 137 -21.48 10.68 8.71
N ILE A 138 -22.29 11.06 7.72
CA ILE A 138 -23.68 11.51 7.88
C ILE A 138 -24.37 11.35 6.53
N SER A 139 -25.42 10.55 6.58
CA SER A 139 -26.48 10.34 5.62
C SER A 139 -27.40 11.56 5.43
N ASN A 140 -28.12 11.56 4.30
CA ASN A 140 -29.42 12.19 4.00
C ASN A 140 -29.55 13.56 3.29
N GLU A 141 -30.63 13.60 2.50
CA GLU A 141 -31.31 14.66 1.72
C GLU A 141 -30.78 14.96 0.29
N LYS A 142 -31.43 14.59 -0.83
CA LYS A 142 -32.82 14.72 -1.37
C LYS A 142 -33.02 16.03 -2.19
N GLY A 143 -33.36 15.88 -3.49
CA GLY A 143 -33.95 16.89 -4.41
C GLY A 143 -32.93 17.89 -5.01
N GLU A 144 -32.98 18.32 -6.27
CA GLU A 144 -34.10 18.53 -7.19
C GLU A 144 -33.64 18.54 -8.67
N VAL A 145 -34.60 18.34 -9.55
CA VAL A 145 -34.54 18.37 -11.02
C VAL A 145 -34.70 19.81 -11.51
N GLN A 146 -33.95 20.21 -12.53
CA GLN A 146 -34.38 21.21 -13.51
C GLN A 146 -34.21 20.66 -14.91
#